data_AF-A0A2P6TK51-F1
#
_entry.id   AF-A0A2P6TK51-F1
#
_cell.length_a   1.000
_cell.length_b   1.000
_cell.length_c   1.000
_cell.angle_alpha   90.00
_cell.angle_beta   90.00
_cell.angle_gamma   90.00
#
_symmetry.space_group_name_H-M   'P 1'
#
loop_
_entity.id
_entity.type
_entity.pdbx_description
1 polymer ?
#
loop_
_entity_poly.entity_id
_entity_poly.type
_entity_poly.pdbx_seq_one_letter_code
_entity_poly.pdbx_strand_id
1 'polypeptide(L)'
;MSVLGALAAALGRGRRVPRVGFTRLTTKQGPRTYYKGKGAASTGHHTSKGGYTVAEHKLPRYIVPDLSGFKLRPFIATDTVKPTA
;
A
#
# COMPACT_ATOMS: atom_id res chain seq x y z
N MET A 1 -40.02 18.45 4.59
CA MET A 1 -38.74 17.87 5.05
C MET A 1 -38.64 18.08 6.55
N SER A 2 -38.92 17.06 7.37
CA SER A 2 -38.99 17.24 8.82
C SER A 2 -37.60 17.42 9.42
N VAL A 3 -37.48 18.37 10.35
CA VAL A 3 -36.23 18.70 11.08
C VAL A 3 -35.64 17.47 11.76
N LEU A 4 -36.51 16.55 12.20
CA LEU A 4 -36.13 15.27 12.80
C LEU A 4 -35.41 14.32 11.81
N GLY A 5 -35.86 14.28 10.55
CA GLY A 5 -35.19 13.50 9.49
C GLY A 5 -33.83 14.08 9.11
N ALA A 6 -33.70 15.41 9.11
CA ALA A 6 -32.42 16.09 8.87
C ALA A 6 -31.41 15.85 10.01
N LEU A 7 -31.88 15.88 11.27
CA LEU A 7 -31.04 15.63 12.45
C LEU A 7 -30.62 14.15 12.54
N ALA A 8 -31.51 13.22 12.21
CA ALA A 8 -31.19 11.79 12.14
C ALA A 8 -30.19 11.47 11.01
N ALA A 9 -30.25 12.16 9.87
CA ALA A 9 -29.24 12.02 8.81
C ALA A 9 -27.88 12.62 9.21
N ALA A 10 -27.87 13.71 9.98
CA ALA A 10 -26.65 14.35 10.49
C ALA A 10 -25.96 13.50 11.58
N LEU A 11 -26.73 12.93 12.51
CA LEU A 11 -26.22 12.08 13.60
C LEU A 11 -26.00 10.62 13.18
N GLY A 12 -26.79 10.11 12.23
CA GLY A 12 -26.69 8.75 11.68
C GLY A 12 -25.51 8.55 10.74
N ARG A 13 -24.90 9.64 10.25
CA ARG A 13 -23.53 9.63 9.69
C ARG A 13 -22.46 9.74 10.77
N GLY A 14 -22.80 9.41 12.01
CA GLY A 14 -21.85 9.07 13.07
C GLY A 14 -20.86 8.05 12.52
N ARG A 15 -19.65 8.52 12.21
CA ARG A 15 -18.53 7.74 11.72
C ARG A 15 -18.19 6.66 12.75
N ARG A 16 -18.81 5.49 12.63
CA ARG A 16 -18.59 4.31 13.50
C ARG A 16 -17.23 3.62 13.34
N VAL A 17 -16.32 4.15 12.52
CA VAL A 17 -14.99 3.59 12.38
C VAL A 17 -13.98 4.57 12.94
N PRO A 18 -13.30 4.26 14.07
CA PRO A 18 -12.14 5.03 14.50
C PRO A 18 -11.10 4.92 13.39
N ARG A 19 -10.90 6.01 12.64
CA ARG A 19 -9.85 6.08 11.63
C ARG A 19 -8.54 6.30 12.36
N VAL A 20 -7.70 5.28 12.43
CA VAL A 20 -6.25 5.48 12.53
C VAL A 20 -5.85 6.32 11.31
N GLY A 21 -5.74 7.65 11.47
CA GLY A 21 -5.27 8.52 10.40
C GLY A 21 -6.13 9.72 9.99
N PHE A 22 -7.00 10.28 10.85
CA PHE A 22 -7.49 11.65 10.58
C PHE A 22 -6.40 12.72 10.81
N THR A 23 -5.42 12.43 11.68
CA THR A 23 -4.29 13.34 11.94
C THR A 23 -3.26 13.36 10.81
N ARG A 24 -3.15 12.28 10.03
CA ARG A 24 -2.16 12.15 8.96
C ARG A 24 -2.82 12.34 7.60
N LEU A 25 -2.52 13.47 6.96
CA LEU A 25 -2.99 13.76 5.61
C LEU A 25 -2.62 12.63 4.64
N THR A 26 -3.51 12.29 3.72
CA THR A 26 -3.21 11.35 2.61
C THR A 26 -3.16 12.08 1.28
N THR A 27 -2.69 11.42 0.22
CA THR A 27 -2.70 11.97 -1.15
C THR A 27 -4.08 12.38 -1.66
N LYS A 28 -5.17 12.01 -0.96
CA LYS A 28 -6.56 12.28 -1.37
C LYS A 28 -7.21 13.43 -0.61
N GLN A 29 -6.53 14.00 0.38
CA GLN A 29 -7.10 14.96 1.33
C GLN A 29 -6.58 16.39 1.15
N GLY A 30 -5.53 16.60 0.34
CA GLY A 30 -4.95 17.92 0.09
C GLY A 30 -5.46 18.60 -1.18
N PRO A 31 -5.13 19.89 -1.39
CA PRO A 31 -5.43 20.62 -2.63
C PRO A 31 -4.65 20.06 -3.83
N ARG A 32 -4.94 20.55 -5.04
CA ARG A 32 -4.37 20.05 -6.31
C ARG A 32 -2.83 20.00 -6.32
N THR A 33 -2.16 20.92 -5.63
CA THR A 33 -0.69 21.03 -5.56
C THR A 33 -0.06 20.13 -4.49
N TYR A 34 -0.85 19.38 -3.72
CA TYR A 34 -0.35 18.57 -2.62
C TYR A 34 0.28 17.27 -3.10
N TYR A 35 1.60 17.27 -3.29
CA TYR A 35 2.38 16.09 -3.67
C TYR A 35 2.94 15.36 -2.44
N LYS A 36 2.32 14.23 -2.07
CA LYS A 36 2.71 13.42 -0.90
C LYS A 36 3.31 12.05 -1.27
N GLY A 37 2.84 11.43 -2.35
CA GLY A 37 3.22 10.05 -2.70
C GLY A 37 2.66 8.96 -1.76
N LYS A 38 3.05 7.70 -2.03
CA LYS A 38 2.60 6.49 -1.31
C LYS A 38 3.74 5.65 -0.73
N GLY A 39 4.94 6.22 -0.60
CA GLY A 39 6.11 5.50 -0.11
C GLY A 39 6.72 4.53 -1.12
N ALA A 40 6.37 4.66 -2.40
CA ALA A 40 7.05 3.92 -3.47
C ALA A 40 8.48 4.43 -3.62
N ALA A 41 9.43 3.50 -3.85
CA ALA A 41 10.81 3.83 -4.15
C ALA A 41 10.93 4.57 -5.49
N SER A 42 11.93 5.45 -5.62
CA SER A 42 12.15 6.22 -6.85
C SER A 42 12.79 5.36 -7.94
N THR A 43 12.20 5.34 -9.13
CA THR A 43 12.73 4.60 -10.29
C THR A 43 13.67 5.41 -11.18
N GLY A 44 13.79 6.71 -10.93
CA GLY A 44 14.44 7.66 -11.84
C GLY A 44 14.43 9.08 -11.27
N HIS A 45 14.44 10.08 -12.16
CA HIS A 45 14.43 11.50 -11.79
C HIS A 45 13.64 12.35 -12.79
N HIS A 46 13.19 13.53 -12.35
CA HIS A 46 12.56 14.51 -13.22
C HIS A 46 13.59 15.29 -14.04
N THR A 47 13.22 15.64 -15.27
CA THR A 47 13.99 16.50 -16.17
C THR A 47 13.65 17.97 -15.95
N SER A 48 14.51 18.88 -16.42
CA SER A 48 14.29 20.33 -16.30
C SER A 48 12.98 20.83 -16.93
N LYS A 49 12.44 20.11 -17.92
CA LYS A 49 11.18 20.43 -18.61
C LYS A 49 9.97 19.66 -18.06
N GLY A 50 10.08 19.03 -16.89
CA GLY A 50 8.98 18.32 -16.23
C GLY A 50 8.72 16.89 -16.72
N GLY A 51 9.45 16.41 -17.74
CA GLY A 51 9.47 14.98 -18.10
C GLY A 51 10.14 14.13 -17.02
N TYR A 52 10.07 12.80 -17.15
CA TYR A 52 10.68 11.86 -16.21
C TYR A 52 11.57 10.85 -16.92
N THR A 53 12.80 10.69 -16.44
CA THR A 53 13.79 9.75 -17.00
C THR A 53 13.96 8.57 -16.04
N VAL A 54 13.68 7.36 -16.53
CA VAL A 54 13.82 6.11 -15.78
C VAL A 54 15.30 5.69 -15.75
N ALA A 55 15.79 5.31 -14.57
CA ALA A 55 17.16 4.83 -14.38
C ALA A 55 17.16 3.30 -14.23
N GLU A 56 17.78 2.60 -15.18
CA GLU A 56 17.74 1.14 -15.25
C GLU A 56 18.31 0.45 -13.98
N HIS A 57 19.36 1.02 -13.39
CA HIS A 57 19.96 0.52 -12.16
C HIS A 57 19.07 0.66 -10.92
N LYS A 58 18.01 1.48 -10.96
CA LYS A 58 17.03 1.64 -9.86
C LYS A 58 15.81 0.74 -10.02
N LEU A 59 15.66 0.08 -11.17
CA LEU A 59 14.54 -0.82 -11.40
C LEU A 59 14.75 -2.12 -10.59
N PRO A 60 13.77 -2.54 -9.79
CA PRO A 60 13.85 -3.83 -9.10
C PRO A 60 13.86 -4.96 -10.13
N ARG A 61 14.87 -5.83 -10.07
CA ARG A 61 14.98 -7.03 -10.91
C ARG A 61 14.77 -8.26 -10.05
N TYR A 62 13.66 -8.96 -10.28
CA TYR A 62 13.39 -10.23 -9.63
C TYR A 62 14.01 -11.35 -10.48
N ILE A 63 15.13 -11.89 -10.01
CA ILE A 63 15.80 -13.02 -10.65
C ILE A 63 15.07 -14.29 -10.19
N VAL A 64 14.22 -14.82 -11.06
CA VAL A 64 13.45 -16.04 -10.78
C VAL A 64 14.26 -17.24 -11.26
N PRO A 65 14.67 -18.17 -10.38
CA PRO A 65 15.37 -19.38 -10.78
C PRO A 65 14.43 -20.37 -11.46
N ASP A 66 14.98 -21.30 -12.26
CA ASP A 66 14.22 -22.46 -12.73
C ASP A 66 13.97 -23.44 -11.57
N LEU A 67 12.74 -23.93 -11.47
CA LEU A 67 12.26 -24.80 -10.39
C LEU A 67 11.88 -26.20 -10.90
N SER A 68 12.26 -26.54 -12.13
CA SER A 68 12.03 -27.87 -12.69
C SER A 68 12.69 -28.96 -11.82
N GLY A 69 11.89 -29.91 -11.33
CA GLY A 69 12.36 -31.00 -10.46
C GLY A 69 12.61 -30.65 -8.99
N PHE A 70 12.19 -29.46 -8.53
CA PHE A 70 12.40 -29.05 -7.13
C PHE A 70 11.52 -29.84 -6.16
N LYS A 71 12.14 -30.48 -5.16
CA LYS A 71 11.45 -31.37 -4.20
C LYS A 71 10.78 -30.64 -3.04
N LEU A 72 11.27 -29.44 -2.69
CA LEU A 72 10.78 -28.68 -1.54
C LEU A 72 9.45 -28.01 -1.87
N ARG A 73 8.56 -27.96 -0.88
CA ARG A 73 7.23 -27.33 -0.96
C ARG A 73 7.11 -26.24 0.11
N PRO A 74 6.18 -25.28 -0.04
CA PRO A 74 5.97 -24.21 0.96
C PRO A 74 5.55 -24.72 2.34
N PHE A 75 4.97 -25.91 2.40
CA PHE A 75 4.47 -26.53 3.62
C PHE A 75 5.14 -27.89 3.85
N ILE A 76 5.20 -28.28 5.12
CA ILE A 76 5.76 -29.54 5.61
C ILE A 76 4.63 -30.37 6.22
N ALA A 77 4.79 -31.69 6.26
CA ALA A 77 3.87 -32.57 6.95
C ALA A 77 3.92 -32.36 8.49
N THR A 78 2.77 -32.51 9.14
CA THR A 78 2.61 -32.18 10.58
C THR A 78 3.35 -33.16 11.51
N ASP A 79 3.66 -34.34 11.00
CA ASP A 79 4.26 -35.48 11.71
C ASP A 79 5.80 -35.38 11.84
N THR A 80 6.43 -34.37 11.25
CA THR A 80 7.89 -34.23 11.33
C THR A 80 8.36 -33.87 12.74
N VAL A 81 9.40 -34.57 13.22
CA VAL A 81 10.04 -34.29 14.52
C VAL A 81 10.84 -32.98 14.43
N LYS A 82 10.70 -32.10 15.44
CA LYS A 82 11.49 -30.87 15.52
C LYS A 82 12.97 -31.21 15.76
N PRO A 83 13.92 -30.63 15.02
CA PRO A 83 15.33 -30.87 15.26
C PRO A 83 15.74 -30.28 16.62
N THR A 84 16.33 -31.10 17.49
CA THR A 84 16.97 -30.66 18.73
C THR A 84 18.36 -30.12 18.42
N ALA A 85 18.70 -28.95 18.97
CA ALA A 85 19.97 -28.25 18.77
C ALA A 85 21.16 -29.03 19.34
#